data_AF-A0A643FGR6-F1
#
_entry.id   AF-A0A643FGR6-F1
#
_cell.length_a   1.000
_cell.length_b   1.000
_cell.length_c   1.000
_cell.angle_alpha   90.00
_cell.angle_beta   90.00
_cell.angle_gamma   90.00
#
_symmetry.space_group_name_H-M   'P 1'
#
loop_
_entity.id
_entity.type
_entity.pdbx_description
1 polymer ?
#
loop_
_entity_poly.entity_id
_entity_poly.type
_entity_poly.pdbx_seq_one_letter_code
_entity_poly.pdbx_strand_id
1 'polypeptide(L)'
;MFRSGTNYTRTLLEAHYDVEVAYNLLGWKHGLLPTFAPRSGMNLPDAPPLVVVKHPLAFLRSVYRYHAEIGCDMHTQAGSWPDFLRSRMVYASDHLACAPQYRFSNPVQMWNAVIWNHVHYAQGIGGMVLRYEDLLAAPEAHCARVAQHYRLKRRPGANTFTVPELQTNRMGDRRRRRERYVTDQPFTKRSFYQDGGYLADYSPEDLAHVIDELAPDLLQALGYGLPDRPPLRRPACLPGSAG
;
A
#
# COMPACT_ATOMS: atom_id res chain seq x y z
N MET A 1 2.60 -5.73 1.09
CA MET A 1 2.61 -4.44 0.39
C MET A 1 3.08 -3.32 1.31
N PHE A 2 3.90 -2.36 0.84
CA PHE A 2 4.39 -1.24 1.66
C PHE A 2 3.25 -0.29 2.03
N ARG A 3 3.24 0.21 3.28
CA ARG A 3 2.44 1.37 3.71
C ARG A 3 0.95 1.37 3.31
N SER A 4 0.35 0.22 3.00
CA SER A 4 -1.03 0.11 2.51
C SER A 4 -2.06 -0.19 3.59
N GLY A 5 -1.66 -0.26 4.86
CA GLY A 5 -2.58 -0.56 5.97
C GLY A 5 -2.60 -2.03 6.40
N THR A 6 -1.62 -2.83 5.97
CA THR A 6 -1.50 -4.26 6.30
C THR A 6 -1.50 -4.54 7.80
N ASN A 7 -0.79 -3.72 8.61
CA ASN A 7 -0.75 -3.91 10.07
C ASN A 7 -2.09 -3.63 10.74
N TYR A 8 -2.78 -2.56 10.32
CA TYR A 8 -4.10 -2.23 10.83
C TYR A 8 -5.11 -3.34 10.49
N THR A 9 -5.07 -3.82 9.24
CA THR A 9 -5.92 -4.92 8.77
C THR A 9 -5.66 -6.19 9.58
N ARG A 10 -4.39 -6.56 9.76
CA ARG A 10 -3.99 -7.69 10.60
C ARG A 10 -4.53 -7.57 12.02
N THR A 11 -4.32 -6.42 12.67
CA THR A 11 -4.77 -6.20 14.05
C THR A 11 -6.27 -6.39 14.18
N LEU A 12 -7.07 -5.86 13.27
CA LEU A 12 -8.52 -6.03 13.31
C LEU A 12 -8.93 -7.50 13.11
N LEU A 13 -8.34 -8.19 12.13
CA LEU A 13 -8.67 -9.60 11.86
C LEU A 13 -8.27 -10.52 13.02
N GLU A 14 -7.04 -10.41 13.53
CA GLU A 14 -6.53 -11.26 14.62
C GLU A 14 -7.13 -10.92 16.00
N ALA A 15 -7.74 -9.74 16.16
CA ALA A 15 -8.49 -9.38 17.36
C ALA A 15 -9.87 -10.06 17.40
N HIS A 16 -10.56 -10.12 16.25
CA HIS A 16 -11.98 -10.46 16.18
C HIS A 16 -12.28 -11.85 15.62
N TYR A 17 -11.35 -12.43 14.86
CA TYR A 17 -11.52 -13.71 14.19
C TYR A 17 -10.42 -14.70 14.61
N ASP A 18 -10.74 -15.98 14.54
CA ASP A 18 -9.80 -17.08 14.76
C ASP A 18 -8.96 -17.28 13.50
N VAL A 19 -8.01 -16.39 13.30
CA VAL A 19 -7.15 -16.33 12.12
C VAL A 19 -5.76 -15.88 12.52
N GLU A 20 -4.78 -16.34 11.75
CA GLU A 20 -3.42 -15.83 11.76
C GLU A 20 -3.14 -15.16 10.41
N VAL A 21 -2.75 -13.89 10.42
CA VAL A 21 -2.38 -13.18 9.20
C VAL A 21 -0.87 -13.18 9.06
N ALA A 22 -0.39 -13.95 8.08
CA ALA A 22 1.03 -14.02 7.74
C ALA A 22 1.35 -13.10 6.56
N TYR A 23 2.51 -12.43 6.60
CA TYR A 23 2.89 -11.46 5.59
C TYR A 23 3.77 -12.02 4.47
N ASN A 24 4.71 -12.91 4.80
CA ASN A 24 5.75 -13.32 3.87
C ASN A 24 5.64 -14.78 3.42
N LEU A 25 4.42 -15.37 3.47
CA LEU A 25 4.20 -16.74 2.97
C LEU A 25 4.52 -16.86 1.47
N LEU A 26 4.18 -15.84 0.69
CA LEU A 26 4.38 -15.81 -0.76
C LEU A 26 5.71 -15.15 -1.17
N GLY A 27 6.68 -15.10 -0.25
CA GLY A 27 7.95 -14.38 -0.43
C GLY A 27 7.95 -13.01 0.24
N TRP A 28 8.89 -12.15 -0.15
CA TRP A 28 8.99 -10.82 0.44
C TRP A 28 7.74 -9.99 0.12
N LYS A 29 6.95 -9.63 1.13
CA LYS A 29 5.64 -8.94 0.98
C LYS A 29 5.69 -7.61 0.22
N HIS A 30 6.87 -7.08 -0.02
CA HIS A 30 7.09 -5.81 -0.72
C HIS A 30 7.60 -6.00 -2.15
N GLY A 31 8.08 -7.20 -2.49
CA GLY A 31 8.48 -7.56 -3.84
C GLY A 31 7.29 -7.99 -4.69
N LEU A 32 7.58 -8.26 -5.96
CA LEU A 32 6.62 -8.90 -6.86
C LEU A 32 6.48 -10.38 -6.50
N LEU A 33 5.27 -10.92 -6.68
CA LEU A 33 5.02 -12.35 -6.58
C LEU A 33 5.68 -13.06 -7.77
N PRO A 34 6.41 -14.16 -7.53
CA PRO A 34 7.12 -14.85 -8.58
C PRO A 34 6.12 -15.53 -9.53
N THR A 35 6.45 -15.52 -10.82
CA THR A 35 5.75 -16.33 -11.83
C THR A 35 6.59 -17.56 -12.13
N PHE A 36 5.99 -18.73 -12.05
CA PHE A 36 6.67 -19.99 -12.30
C PHE A 36 6.33 -20.53 -13.69
N ALA A 37 7.33 -21.04 -14.40
CA ALA A 37 7.09 -21.74 -15.66
C ALA A 37 6.27 -23.03 -15.41
N PRO A 38 5.38 -23.46 -16.34
CA PRO A 38 4.51 -24.64 -16.16
C PRO A 38 5.20 -25.98 -15.84
N ARG A 39 6.53 -26.04 -15.86
CA ARG A 39 7.36 -27.22 -15.59
C ARG A 39 8.48 -26.97 -14.59
N SER A 40 8.43 -25.86 -13.85
CA SER A 40 9.46 -25.54 -12.86
C SER A 40 9.46 -26.48 -11.65
N GLY A 41 8.35 -27.19 -11.42
CA GLY A 41 8.11 -27.95 -10.18
C GLY A 41 7.89 -27.05 -8.95
N MET A 42 7.91 -25.73 -9.10
CA MET A 42 7.69 -24.76 -8.04
C MET A 42 6.22 -24.35 -8.00
N ASN A 43 5.65 -24.36 -6.79
CA ASN A 43 4.32 -23.86 -6.52
C ASN A 43 4.39 -22.85 -5.37
N LEU A 44 3.55 -21.82 -5.45
CA LEU A 44 3.32 -20.97 -4.29
C LEU A 44 2.49 -21.74 -3.25
N PRO A 45 2.62 -21.42 -1.95
CA PRO A 45 1.77 -21.99 -0.92
C PRO A 45 0.28 -21.87 -1.26
N ASP A 46 -0.49 -22.90 -0.92
CA ASP A 46 -1.95 -22.90 -1.03
C ASP A 46 -2.58 -22.07 0.09
N ALA A 47 -2.42 -20.75 -0.02
CA ALA A 47 -2.91 -19.76 0.91
C ALA A 47 -3.45 -18.56 0.12
N PRO A 48 -4.78 -18.47 -0.08
CA PRO A 48 -5.36 -17.38 -0.86
C PRO A 48 -5.07 -16.01 -0.20
N PRO A 49 -4.47 -15.04 -0.92
CA PRO A 49 -3.96 -13.81 -0.33
C PRO A 49 -5.06 -12.78 -0.09
N LEU A 50 -4.95 -12.02 0.99
CA LEU A 50 -5.67 -10.77 1.18
C LEU A 50 -4.78 -9.59 0.77
N VAL A 51 -5.10 -8.97 -0.36
CA VAL A 51 -4.36 -7.83 -0.89
C VAL A 51 -5.01 -6.54 -0.39
N VAL A 52 -4.33 -5.86 0.54
CA VAL A 52 -4.77 -4.55 1.02
C VAL A 52 -4.14 -3.46 0.17
N VAL A 53 -4.96 -2.73 -0.57
CA VAL A 53 -4.55 -1.63 -1.46
C VAL A 53 -4.92 -0.29 -0.83
N LYS A 54 -4.09 0.72 -1.05
CA LYS A 54 -4.32 2.10 -0.62
C LYS A 54 -4.37 2.99 -1.85
N HIS A 55 -5.17 4.05 -1.79
CA HIS A 55 -5.25 5.09 -2.82
C HIS A 55 -3.83 5.56 -3.21
N PRO A 56 -3.47 5.61 -4.50
CA PRO A 56 -2.10 5.84 -4.95
C PRO A 56 -1.51 7.14 -4.38
N LEU A 57 -2.25 8.26 -4.42
CA LEU A 57 -1.78 9.54 -3.88
C LEU A 57 -1.47 9.48 -2.38
N ALA A 58 -2.30 8.77 -1.61
CA ALA A 58 -2.12 8.63 -0.18
C ALA A 58 -1.00 7.63 0.15
N PHE A 59 -0.83 6.61 -0.71
CA PHE A 59 0.26 5.66 -0.65
C PHE A 59 1.62 6.34 -0.89
N LEU A 60 1.76 7.14 -1.95
CA LEU A 60 3.02 7.80 -2.32
C LEU A 60 3.51 8.69 -1.18
N ARG A 61 2.62 9.50 -0.60
CA ARG A 61 2.94 10.32 0.58
C ARG A 61 3.34 9.47 1.78
N SER A 62 2.64 8.35 2.00
CA SER A 62 2.96 7.43 3.10
C SER A 62 4.32 6.75 2.93
N VAL A 63 4.78 6.54 1.69
CA VAL A 63 6.10 5.99 1.36
C VAL A 63 7.18 7.05 1.49
N TYR A 64 6.97 8.26 0.97
CA TYR A 64 7.92 9.37 1.10
C TYR A 64 8.22 9.70 2.57
N ARG A 65 7.18 9.83 3.40
CA ARG A 65 7.39 10.04 4.84
C ARG A 65 8.16 8.89 5.49
N TYR A 66 7.83 7.66 5.10
CA TYR A 66 8.50 6.49 5.64
C TYR A 66 9.99 6.45 5.28
N HIS A 67 10.32 6.82 4.05
CA HIS A 67 11.71 6.99 3.60
C HIS A 67 12.45 8.01 4.44
N ALA A 68 11.88 9.22 4.57
CA ALA A 68 12.49 10.32 5.30
C ALA A 68 12.69 10.00 6.79
N GLU A 69 11.75 9.29 7.41
CA GLU A 69 11.81 8.97 8.84
C GLU A 69 12.71 7.77 9.17
N ILE A 70 12.86 6.79 8.26
CA ILE A 70 13.37 5.44 8.62
C ILE A 70 14.53 4.97 7.75
N GLY A 71 14.65 5.44 6.51
CA GLY A 71 15.67 4.95 5.57
C GLY A 71 15.62 3.43 5.36
N CYS A 72 14.48 2.92 4.87
CA CYS A 72 14.30 1.48 4.64
C CYS A 72 14.85 1.02 3.28
N ASP A 73 14.66 -0.29 2.97
CA ASP A 73 14.71 -1.11 1.71
C ASP A 73 14.41 -0.43 0.35
N MET A 74 14.50 0.88 0.27
CA MET A 74 14.11 1.78 -0.79
C MET A 74 15.16 2.87 -0.91
N HIS A 75 15.92 2.82 -1.99
CA HIS A 75 16.98 3.76 -2.29
C HIS A 75 16.51 4.73 -3.37
N THR A 76 16.55 6.02 -3.05
CA THR A 76 16.29 7.11 -3.98
C THR A 76 17.21 8.29 -3.65
N GLN A 77 17.56 9.09 -4.66
CA GLN A 77 18.38 10.29 -4.50
C GLN A 77 17.55 11.56 -4.24
N ALA A 78 16.23 11.40 -4.10
CA ALA A 78 15.32 12.51 -3.90
C ALA A 78 15.54 13.22 -2.56
N GLY A 79 15.86 14.52 -2.63
CA GLY A 79 15.96 15.40 -1.47
C GLY A 79 14.65 16.09 -1.09
N SER A 80 13.69 16.13 -2.01
CA SER A 80 12.40 16.81 -1.82
C SER A 80 11.22 15.93 -2.26
N TRP A 81 10.00 16.37 -1.94
CA TRP A 81 8.78 15.69 -2.35
C TRP A 81 8.57 15.71 -3.88
N PRO A 82 8.70 16.85 -4.59
CA PRO A 82 8.64 16.86 -6.06
C PRO A 82 9.70 15.97 -6.71
N ASP A 83 10.92 15.96 -6.17
CA ASP A 83 12.00 15.09 -6.67
C ASP A 83 11.64 13.62 -6.46
N PHE A 84 11.09 13.28 -5.29
CA PHE A 84 10.71 11.91 -4.97
C PHE A 84 9.73 11.34 -6.00
N LEU A 85 8.70 12.10 -6.38
CA LEU A 85 7.68 11.68 -7.35
C LEU A 85 8.25 11.41 -8.75
N ARG A 86 9.39 12.00 -9.09
CA ARG A 86 10.02 11.92 -10.42
C ARG A 86 11.31 11.10 -10.42
N SER A 87 11.86 10.82 -9.25
CA SER A 87 13.14 10.14 -9.10
C SER A 87 13.00 8.65 -9.29
N ARG A 88 14.01 8.08 -9.94
CA ARG A 88 14.24 6.64 -9.94
C ARG A 88 14.25 6.08 -8.52
N MET A 89 13.68 4.90 -8.38
CA MET A 89 13.58 4.18 -7.13
C MET A 89 14.10 2.76 -7.28
N VAL A 90 14.89 2.31 -6.29
CA VAL A 90 15.38 0.93 -6.20
C VAL A 90 14.89 0.32 -4.89
N TYR A 91 14.24 -0.83 -4.95
CA TYR A 91 13.90 -1.64 -3.79
C TYR A 91 14.82 -2.84 -3.68
N ALA A 92 15.43 -3.02 -2.52
CA ALA A 92 16.29 -4.14 -2.20
C ALA A 92 16.02 -4.57 -0.76
N SER A 93 16.00 -5.86 -0.49
CA SER A 93 15.92 -6.35 0.89
C SER A 93 17.28 -6.22 1.55
N ASP A 94 17.44 -5.31 2.51
CA ASP A 94 18.73 -5.05 3.17
C ASP A 94 19.26 -6.25 3.99
N HIS A 95 18.45 -7.31 4.12
CA HIS A 95 18.80 -8.55 4.82
C HIS A 95 19.74 -9.50 4.06
N LEU A 96 20.01 -9.25 2.77
CA LEU A 96 20.89 -10.09 1.94
C LEU A 96 22.11 -9.28 1.49
N ALA A 97 23.31 -9.85 1.60
CA ALA A 97 24.55 -9.20 1.15
C ALA A 97 24.54 -8.87 -0.35
N CYS A 98 23.82 -9.67 -1.15
CA CYS A 98 23.57 -9.41 -2.57
C CYS A 98 22.08 -9.62 -2.87
N ALA A 99 21.26 -8.68 -2.39
CA ALA A 99 19.81 -8.75 -2.58
C ALA A 99 19.43 -8.53 -4.04
N PRO A 100 18.51 -9.33 -4.61
CA PRO A 100 17.82 -8.96 -5.84
C PRO A 100 17.19 -7.57 -5.71
N GLN A 101 17.33 -6.76 -6.75
CA GLN A 101 16.85 -5.38 -6.75
C GLN A 101 15.70 -5.22 -7.74
N TYR A 102 14.65 -4.55 -7.31
CA TYR A 102 13.62 -4.02 -8.20
C TYR A 102 13.92 -2.56 -8.50
N ARG A 103 13.90 -2.18 -9.77
CA ARG A 103 14.16 -0.82 -10.21
C ARG A 103 12.96 -0.28 -10.96
N PHE A 104 12.53 0.92 -10.57
CA PHE A 104 11.39 1.61 -11.16
C PHE A 104 11.78 3.03 -11.59
N SER A 105 11.18 3.51 -12.67
CA SER A 105 11.43 4.86 -13.19
C SER A 105 11.04 5.95 -12.20
N ASN A 106 9.96 5.72 -11.45
CA ASN A 106 9.49 6.57 -10.37
C ASN A 106 8.61 5.76 -9.39
N PRO A 107 8.21 6.33 -8.23
CA PRO A 107 7.40 5.61 -7.24
C PRO A 107 5.97 5.31 -7.71
N VAL A 108 5.45 6.05 -8.69
CA VAL A 108 4.13 5.79 -9.30
C VAL A 108 4.18 4.50 -10.10
N GLN A 109 5.22 4.31 -10.91
CA GLN A 109 5.43 3.07 -11.67
C GLN A 109 5.68 1.86 -10.77
N MET A 110 6.33 2.07 -9.62
CA MET A 110 6.43 1.01 -8.61
C MET A 110 5.04 0.62 -8.07
N TRP A 111 4.19 1.59 -7.74
CA TRP A 111 2.83 1.30 -7.30
C TRP A 111 2.06 0.54 -8.39
N ASN A 112 2.05 1.02 -9.64
CA ASN A 112 1.38 0.35 -10.77
C ASN A 112 1.81 -1.12 -10.86
N ALA A 113 3.12 -1.38 -10.94
CA ALA A 113 3.65 -2.73 -11.13
C ALA A 113 3.33 -3.67 -9.96
N VAL A 114 3.53 -3.21 -8.72
CA VAL A 114 3.32 -4.04 -7.53
C VAL A 114 1.84 -4.31 -7.32
N ILE A 115 0.98 -3.29 -7.41
CA ILE A 115 -0.45 -3.47 -7.23
C ILE A 115 -1.03 -4.35 -8.34
N TRP A 116 -0.67 -4.11 -9.60
CA TRP A 116 -1.11 -4.92 -10.74
C TRP A 116 -0.81 -6.41 -10.50
N ASN A 117 0.44 -6.73 -10.17
CA ASN A 117 0.87 -8.10 -9.91
C ASN A 117 0.09 -8.77 -8.77
N HIS A 118 -0.09 -8.08 -7.64
CA HIS A 118 -0.79 -8.66 -6.49
C HIS A 118 -2.29 -8.83 -6.74
N VAL A 119 -2.94 -7.86 -7.38
CA VAL A 119 -4.38 -7.90 -7.68
C VAL A 119 -4.69 -9.08 -8.61
N HIS A 120 -3.94 -9.21 -9.70
CA HIS A 120 -4.15 -10.30 -10.66
C HIS A 120 -3.86 -11.66 -10.04
N TYR A 121 -2.81 -11.77 -9.22
CA TYR A 121 -2.55 -13.00 -8.50
C TYR A 121 -3.69 -13.37 -7.56
N ALA A 122 -4.19 -12.42 -6.75
CA ALA A 122 -5.31 -12.67 -5.86
C ALA A 122 -6.57 -13.11 -6.63
N GLN A 123 -6.89 -12.46 -7.75
CA GLN A 123 -8.02 -12.85 -8.60
C GLN A 123 -7.85 -14.26 -9.19
N GLY A 124 -6.63 -14.62 -9.62
CA GLY A 124 -6.35 -15.91 -10.24
C GLY A 124 -6.44 -17.11 -9.30
N ILE A 125 -6.24 -16.91 -7.99
CA ILE A 125 -6.21 -18.01 -7.01
C ILE A 125 -7.27 -17.88 -5.90
N GLY A 126 -8.32 -17.10 -6.11
CA GLY A 126 -9.42 -16.96 -5.15
C GLY A 126 -9.10 -16.15 -3.89
N GLY A 127 -8.08 -15.30 -3.95
CA GLY A 127 -7.81 -14.26 -2.96
C GLY A 127 -8.84 -13.12 -2.98
N MET A 128 -8.63 -12.13 -2.12
CA MET A 128 -9.50 -10.96 -1.98
C MET A 128 -8.67 -9.68 -2.06
N VAL A 129 -9.21 -8.67 -2.74
CA VAL A 129 -8.67 -7.30 -2.73
C VAL A 129 -9.52 -6.44 -1.80
N LEU A 130 -8.88 -5.72 -0.89
CA LEU A 130 -9.52 -4.82 0.07
C LEU A 130 -8.90 -3.43 -0.03
N ARG A 131 -9.73 -2.39 -0.20
CA ARG A 131 -9.26 -1.01 -0.08
C ARG A 131 -9.10 -0.63 1.37
N TYR A 132 -8.00 0.04 1.67
CA TYR A 132 -7.70 0.51 3.01
C TYR A 132 -8.69 1.59 3.46
N GLU A 133 -9.11 2.45 2.54
CA GLU A 133 -10.06 3.54 2.80
C GLU A 133 -11.43 3.00 3.20
N ASP A 134 -11.90 1.95 2.51
CA ASP A 134 -13.13 1.24 2.85
C ASP A 134 -13.04 0.62 4.25
N LEU A 135 -11.91 -0.03 4.57
CA LEU A 135 -11.67 -0.60 5.89
C LEU A 135 -11.63 0.49 6.98
N LEU A 136 -11.14 1.69 6.70
CA LEU A 136 -11.18 2.82 7.65
C LEU A 136 -12.59 3.38 7.82
N ALA A 137 -13.38 3.39 6.75
CA ALA A 137 -14.75 3.91 6.76
C ALA A 137 -15.68 3.00 7.57
N ALA A 138 -15.65 1.68 7.31
CA ALA A 138 -16.50 0.70 7.98
C ALA A 138 -15.71 -0.57 8.42
N PRO A 139 -14.86 -0.47 9.46
CA PRO A 139 -13.96 -1.56 9.87
C PRO A 139 -14.66 -2.91 10.09
N GLU A 140 -15.75 -2.92 10.84
CA GLU A 140 -16.47 -4.17 11.16
C GLU A 140 -17.05 -4.82 9.91
N ALA A 141 -17.75 -4.05 9.07
CA ALA A 141 -18.39 -4.56 7.87
C ALA A 141 -17.37 -5.17 6.90
N HIS A 142 -16.23 -4.50 6.70
CA HIS A 142 -15.19 -5.00 5.81
C HIS A 142 -14.44 -6.19 6.40
N CYS A 143 -14.18 -6.23 7.71
CA CYS A 143 -13.64 -7.43 8.35
C CYS A 143 -14.63 -8.61 8.29
N ALA A 144 -15.93 -8.38 8.41
CA ALA A 144 -16.95 -9.41 8.25
C ALA A 144 -16.98 -9.97 6.82
N ARG A 145 -16.86 -9.11 5.80
CA ARG A 145 -16.72 -9.54 4.39
C ARG A 145 -15.48 -10.40 4.17
N VAL A 146 -14.33 -9.99 4.72
CA VAL A 146 -13.10 -10.79 4.67
C VAL A 146 -13.33 -12.14 5.36
N ALA A 147 -13.91 -12.14 6.56
CA ALA A 147 -14.19 -13.36 7.29
C ALA A 147 -15.13 -14.31 6.53
N GLN A 148 -16.16 -13.78 5.87
CA GLN A 148 -17.04 -14.56 5.01
C GLN A 148 -16.27 -15.18 3.82
N HIS A 149 -15.44 -14.39 3.13
CA HIS A 149 -14.64 -14.84 1.99
C HIS A 149 -13.72 -16.01 2.35
N TYR A 150 -12.99 -15.89 3.46
CA TYR A 150 -12.05 -16.91 3.94
C TYR A 150 -12.66 -17.92 4.92
N ARG A 151 -13.97 -17.86 5.14
CA ARG A 151 -14.70 -18.73 6.10
C ARG A 151 -14.10 -18.71 7.51
N LEU A 152 -13.66 -17.55 7.97
CA LEU A 152 -13.08 -17.35 9.29
C LEU A 152 -14.16 -17.40 10.36
N LYS A 153 -13.86 -18.03 11.49
CA LYS A 153 -14.76 -18.05 12.65
C LYS A 153 -14.51 -16.81 13.50
N ARG A 154 -15.57 -16.22 14.05
CA ARG A 154 -15.39 -15.21 15.12
C ARG A 154 -14.71 -15.87 16.32
N ARG A 155 -13.81 -15.12 16.95
CA ARG A 155 -13.15 -15.57 18.18
C ARG A 155 -14.17 -15.64 19.33
N PRO A 156 -14.13 -16.67 20.18
CA PRO A 156 -14.98 -16.73 21.38
C PRO A 156 -14.78 -15.48 22.25
N GLY A 157 -15.87 -14.84 22.64
CA GLY A 157 -15.85 -13.62 23.47
C GLY A 157 -15.65 -12.30 22.70
N ALA A 158 -15.40 -12.33 21.38
CA ALA A 158 -15.33 -11.13 20.55
C ALA A 158 -16.74 -10.65 20.11
N ASN A 159 -17.61 -10.44 21.10
CA ASN A 159 -19.01 -10.05 20.88
C ASN A 159 -19.14 -8.59 20.43
N THR A 160 -18.19 -7.74 20.82
CA THR A 160 -18.13 -6.34 20.44
C THR A 160 -16.94 -6.12 19.51
N PHE A 161 -17.19 -5.52 18.34
CA PHE A 161 -16.12 -5.12 17.45
C PHE A 161 -15.44 -3.85 17.98
N THR A 162 -14.13 -3.91 18.16
CA THR A 162 -13.31 -2.80 18.65
C THR A 162 -12.29 -2.38 17.60
N VAL A 163 -12.04 -1.08 17.53
CA VAL A 163 -11.04 -0.50 16.64
C VAL A 163 -9.89 0.04 17.52
N PRO A 164 -8.62 -0.17 17.15
CA PRO A 164 -7.51 0.42 17.89
C PRO A 164 -7.60 1.95 17.94
N GLU A 165 -7.59 2.52 19.15
CA GLU A 165 -7.49 3.97 19.36
C GLU A 165 -6.07 4.50 19.10
N LEU A 166 -5.09 3.61 19.20
CA LEU A 166 -3.67 3.88 19.03
C LEU A 166 -3.15 3.29 17.72
N GLN A 167 -2.08 3.86 17.16
CA GLN A 167 -1.51 3.35 15.90
C GLN A 167 -0.95 1.95 16.08
N THR A 168 -1.13 1.09 15.09
CA THR A 168 -0.56 -0.26 15.12
C THR A 168 0.95 -0.23 14.95
N ASN A 169 1.67 -1.00 15.77
CA ASN A 169 3.11 -1.20 15.64
C ASN A 169 3.52 -1.79 14.29
N ARG A 170 4.80 -1.64 13.96
CA ARG A 170 5.40 -2.38 12.83
C ARG A 170 5.58 -3.83 13.24
N MET A 171 4.84 -4.71 12.59
CA MET A 171 4.86 -6.13 12.88
C MET A 171 5.41 -6.92 11.70
N GLY A 172 6.36 -7.80 11.99
CA GLY A 172 6.75 -8.89 11.11
C GLY A 172 6.22 -10.21 11.67
N ASP A 173 6.34 -11.28 10.90
CA ASP A 173 5.77 -12.58 11.28
C ASP A 173 6.32 -13.13 12.60
N ARG A 174 7.54 -12.73 13.00
CA ARG A 174 8.21 -13.14 14.25
C ARG A 174 7.78 -12.37 15.51
N ARG A 175 7.08 -11.22 15.38
CA ARG A 175 6.67 -10.39 16.54
C ARG A 175 5.15 -10.48 16.73
N ARG A 176 4.70 -11.50 17.47
CA ARG A 176 3.26 -11.83 17.66
C ARG A 176 2.70 -11.60 19.07
N ARG A 177 3.48 -11.00 20.00
CA ARG A 177 3.01 -10.79 21.38
C ARG A 177 1.91 -9.72 21.44
N ARG A 178 0.74 -10.11 21.96
CA ARG A 178 -0.47 -9.27 22.00
C ARG A 178 -0.31 -7.96 22.76
N GLU A 179 0.54 -7.95 23.77
CA GLU A 179 0.82 -6.78 24.60
C GLU A 179 1.52 -5.63 23.85
N ARG A 180 1.88 -5.79 22.57
CA ARG A 180 2.58 -4.77 21.77
C ARG A 180 1.97 -4.53 20.38
N TYR A 181 0.67 -4.71 20.19
CA TYR A 181 0.03 -4.44 18.88
C TYR A 181 -0.03 -2.96 18.52
N VAL A 182 0.01 -2.05 19.51
CA VAL A 182 -0.15 -0.61 19.31
C VAL A 182 1.02 0.20 19.87
N THR A 183 1.25 1.39 19.31
CA THR A 183 2.19 2.43 19.77
C THR A 183 1.52 3.34 20.80
N ASP A 184 2.26 4.27 21.41
CA ASP A 184 1.66 5.32 22.26
C ASP A 184 1.03 6.48 21.47
N GLN A 185 1.14 6.47 20.14
CA GLN A 185 0.60 7.52 19.27
C GLN A 185 -0.88 7.27 18.95
N PRO A 186 -1.74 8.31 18.97
CA PRO A 186 -3.15 8.17 18.62
C PRO A 186 -3.35 7.82 17.14
N PHE A 187 -4.40 7.06 16.85
CA PHE A 187 -4.80 6.70 15.49
C PHE A 187 -5.61 7.82 14.83
N THR A 188 -4.93 8.90 14.43
CA THR A 188 -5.53 10.06 13.73
C THR A 188 -5.72 9.85 12.23
N LYS A 189 -5.53 8.63 11.73
CA LYS A 189 -5.51 8.36 10.28
C LYS A 189 -6.88 8.53 9.64
N ARG A 190 -7.98 8.29 10.36
CA ARG A 190 -9.32 8.30 9.77
C ARG A 190 -9.66 9.64 9.11
N SER A 191 -9.49 10.75 9.82
CA SER A 191 -9.70 12.11 9.28
C SER A 191 -8.72 12.43 8.16
N PHE A 192 -7.43 12.09 8.31
CA PHE A 192 -6.43 12.34 7.28
C PHE A 192 -6.75 11.73 5.91
N TYR A 193 -7.35 10.53 5.86
CA TYR A 193 -7.75 9.91 4.60
C TYR A 193 -9.15 10.35 4.13
N GLN A 194 -10.09 10.56 5.06
CA GLN A 194 -11.45 10.99 4.72
C GLN A 194 -11.50 12.42 4.17
N ASP A 195 -10.68 13.32 4.73
CA ASP A 195 -10.70 14.74 4.39
C ASP A 195 -9.76 15.07 3.22
N GLY A 196 -9.21 14.05 2.54
CA GLY A 196 -8.24 14.25 1.47
C GLY A 196 -6.93 14.89 1.95
N GLY A 197 -6.64 14.84 3.25
CA GLY A 197 -5.48 15.50 3.86
C GLY A 197 -4.16 15.13 3.19
N TYR A 198 -4.07 13.93 2.59
CA TYR A 198 -2.91 13.50 1.80
C TYR A 198 -2.59 14.37 0.58
N LEU A 199 -3.57 15.10 0.04
CA LEU A 199 -3.41 16.00 -1.12
C LEU A 199 -2.68 17.30 -0.80
N ALA A 200 -2.62 17.70 0.48
CA ALA A 200 -2.08 19.00 0.89
C ALA A 200 -0.61 19.25 0.47
N ASP A 201 0.16 18.19 0.23
CA ASP A 201 1.58 18.29 -0.16
C ASP A 201 1.77 18.30 -1.69
N TYR A 202 0.72 18.12 -2.50
CA TYR A 202 0.82 18.08 -3.95
C TYR A 202 0.67 19.48 -4.55
N SER A 203 1.68 19.94 -5.29
CA SER A 203 1.47 21.03 -6.24
C SER A 203 0.58 20.57 -7.41
N PRO A 204 -0.04 21.50 -8.16
CA PRO A 204 -0.73 21.18 -9.40
C PRO A 204 0.12 20.38 -10.39
N GLU A 205 1.40 20.74 -10.54
CA GLU A 205 2.33 20.04 -11.43
C GLU A 205 2.68 18.63 -10.93
N ASP A 206 2.80 18.43 -9.62
CA ASP A 206 3.00 17.11 -9.02
C ASP A 206 1.79 16.21 -9.22
N LEU A 207 0.60 16.75 -9.01
CA LEU A 207 -0.64 16.00 -9.19
C LEU A 207 -0.83 15.60 -10.66
N ALA A 208 -0.60 16.53 -11.60
CA ALA A 208 -0.66 16.23 -13.03
C ALA A 208 0.34 15.14 -13.42
N HIS A 209 1.60 15.25 -12.97
CA HIS A 209 2.64 14.23 -13.20
C HIS A 209 2.19 12.85 -12.70
N VAL A 210 1.68 12.76 -11.47
CA VAL A 210 1.25 11.47 -10.92
C VAL A 210 0.05 10.91 -11.67
N ILE A 211 -0.93 11.74 -12.03
CA ILE A 211 -2.10 11.31 -12.80
C ILE A 211 -1.67 10.77 -14.17
N ASP A 212 -0.75 11.45 -14.86
CA ASP A 212 -0.27 11.06 -16.18
C ASP A 212 0.51 9.72 -16.14
N GLU A 213 1.09 9.36 -14.99
CA GLU A 213 1.85 8.13 -14.79
C GLU A 213 1.00 6.95 -14.25
N LEU A 214 -0.18 7.21 -13.68
CA LEU A 214 -1.03 6.17 -13.10
C LEU A 214 -1.70 5.32 -14.17
N ALA A 215 -1.80 4.01 -13.93
CA ALA A 215 -2.50 3.07 -14.81
C ALA A 215 -4.03 3.21 -14.66
N PRO A 216 -4.76 3.78 -15.65
CA PRO A 216 -6.18 4.11 -15.50
C PRO A 216 -7.08 2.88 -15.39
N ASP A 217 -6.73 1.79 -16.08
CA ASP A 217 -7.40 0.49 -16.01
C ASP A 217 -7.29 -0.12 -14.61
N LEU A 218 -6.14 -0.01 -13.98
CA LEU A 218 -5.92 -0.47 -12.61
C LEU A 218 -6.75 0.34 -11.61
N LEU A 219 -6.82 1.66 -11.78
CA LEU A 219 -7.65 2.52 -10.93
C LEU A 219 -9.13 2.18 -11.05
N GLN A 220 -9.61 1.97 -12.29
CA GLN A 220 -10.97 1.55 -12.56
C GLN A 220 -11.27 0.20 -11.91
N ALA A 221 -10.39 -0.79 -12.07
CA ALA A 221 -10.54 -2.11 -11.47
C ALA A 221 -10.60 -2.07 -9.93
N LEU A 222 -9.91 -1.11 -9.33
CA LEU A 222 -9.92 -0.86 -7.88
C LEU A 222 -11.05 0.08 -7.42
N GLY A 223 -11.81 0.67 -8.35
CA GLY A 223 -12.86 1.64 -8.04
C GLY A 223 -12.34 2.95 -7.45
N TYR A 224 -11.09 3.33 -7.73
CA TYR A 224 -10.54 4.62 -7.32
C TYR A 224 -10.88 5.70 -8.35
N GLY A 225 -11.45 6.81 -7.88
CA GLY A 225 -11.53 8.04 -8.65
C GLY A 225 -10.25 8.87 -8.50
N LEU A 226 -9.93 9.68 -9.50
CA LEU A 226 -8.87 10.67 -9.43
C LEU A 226 -9.48 12.07 -9.26
N PRO A 227 -8.77 13.00 -8.60
CA PRO A 227 -9.15 14.40 -8.63
C PRO A 227 -9.07 14.94 -10.06
N ASP A 228 -9.83 16.01 -10.34
CA ASP A 228 -9.78 16.69 -11.62
C ASP A 228 -8.34 17.14 -11.93
N ARG A 229 -7.93 16.94 -13.18
CA ARG A 229 -6.60 17.35 -13.63
C ARG A 229 -6.49 18.88 -13.52
N PRO A 230 -5.55 19.42 -12.73
CA PRO A 230 -5.38 20.86 -12.67
C PRO A 230 -4.84 21.39 -14.01
N PRO A 231 -5.21 22.61 -14.42
CA PRO A 231 -4.70 23.21 -15.64
C PRO A 231 -3.19 23.41 -15.51
N LEU A 232 -2.42 22.82 -16.43
CA LEU A 232 -0.98 23.07 -16.52
C LEU A 232 -0.78 24.55 -16.90
N ARG A 233 -0.01 25.28 -16.09
CA ARG A 233 0.42 26.63 -16.47
C ARG A 233 1.23 26.50 -17.76
N ARG A 234 0.74 27.11 -18.84
CA ARG A 234 1.54 27.22 -20.07
C ARG A 234 2.85 27.91 -19.70
N PRO A 235 4.01 27.42 -20.16
CA PRO A 235 5.25 28.15 -19.94
C PRO A 235 5.07 29.56 -20.49
N ALA A 236 5.34 30.56 -19.66
CA ALA A 236 5.31 31.95 -20.11
C ALA A 236 6.22 32.03 -21.34
N CYS A 237 5.65 32.38 -22.49
CA CYS A 237 6.44 32.68 -23.67
C CYS A 237 7.48 33.71 -23.23
N LEU A 238 8.76 33.33 -23.30
CA LEU A 238 9.84 34.28 -23.07
C LEU A 238 9.59 35.48 -23.98
N PRO A 239 9.65 36.72 -23.45
CA PRO A 239 9.44 37.89 -24.27
C PRO A 239 10.44 37.82 -25.42
N GLY A 240 9.92 37.78 -26.64
CA GLY A 240 10.74 37.70 -27.84
C GLY A 240 11.77 38.81 -27.81
N SER A 241 13.03 38.43 -27.86
CA SER A 241 14.13 39.31 -28.20
C SER A 241 13.83 39.91 -29.58
N ALA A 242 13.27 41.11 -29.59
CA ALA A 242 13.23 41.95 -30.77
C ALA A 242 14.68 42.31 -31.12
N GLY A 243 15.13 41.80 -32.26
CA GLY A 243 16.33 42.28 -32.94
C GLY A 243 16.05 43.53 -33.76
#